data_AF-A0A1C1YTA0-F1
#
_entry.id   AF-A0A1C1YTA0-F1
#
_cell.length_a   1.000
_cell.length_b   1.000
_cell.length_c   1.000
_cell.angle_alpha   90.00
_cell.angle_beta   90.00
_cell.angle_gamma   90.00
#
_symmetry.space_group_name_H-M   'P 1'
#
loop_
_entity.id
_entity.type
_entity.pdbx_description
1 polymer ?
#
loop_
_entity_poly.entity_id
_entity_poly.type
_entity_poly.pdbx_seq_one_letter_code
_entity_poly.pdbx_strand_id
1 'polypeptide(L)' 'MTPRRRTTPPLEIVTLDTQTELDRLAMVMMQLDMALALAREKRMVHVEAHLESALEEARSVRQSLLN' A
#
# COMPACT_ATOMS: atom_id res chain seq x y z
N MET A 1 21.62 -38.15 -13.82
CA MET A 1 20.61 -37.29 -13.18
C MET A 1 21.31 -36.03 -12.66
N THR A 2 21.12 -34.90 -13.31
CA THR A 2 21.72 -33.60 -12.93
C THR A 2 20.67 -32.75 -12.20
N PRO A 3 20.98 -32.14 -11.03
CA PRO A 3 20.04 -31.28 -10.33
C PRO A 3 19.93 -29.95 -11.08
N ARG A 4 18.74 -29.68 -11.61
CA ARG A 4 18.38 -28.42 -12.29
C ARG A 4 18.37 -27.31 -11.23
N ARG A 5 19.45 -26.51 -11.15
CA ARG A 5 19.51 -25.29 -10.33
C ARG A 5 18.33 -24.40 -10.74
N ARG A 6 17.37 -24.24 -9.83
CA ARG A 6 16.33 -23.21 -9.94
C ARG A 6 17.06 -21.87 -9.80
N THR A 7 17.23 -21.17 -10.92
CA THR A 7 17.61 -19.76 -10.91
C THR A 7 16.46 -19.01 -10.25
N THR A 8 16.63 -18.63 -8.99
CA THR A 8 15.75 -17.65 -8.34
C THR A 8 15.77 -16.40 -9.24
N PRO A 9 14.62 -15.90 -9.70
CA PRO A 9 14.62 -14.64 -10.44
C PRO A 9 15.26 -13.57 -9.56
N PRO A 10 16.04 -12.65 -10.15
CA PRO A 10 16.67 -11.59 -9.38
C PRO A 10 15.57 -10.85 -8.60
N LEU A 11 15.75 -10.76 -7.28
CA LEU A 11 14.93 -9.91 -6.45
C LEU A 11 15.17 -8.48 -6.93
N GLU A 12 14.24 -7.96 -7.71
CA GLU A 12 14.25 -6.58 -8.16
C GLU A 12 14.05 -5.72 -6.92
N ILE A 13 15.15 -5.16 -6.41
CA ILE A 13 15.12 -4.26 -5.26
C ILE A 13 14.47 -2.97 -5.78
N VAL A 14 13.16 -2.86 -5.59
CA VAL A 14 12.41 -1.62 -5.84
C VAL A 14 12.86 -0.62 -4.78
N THR A 15 13.82 0.24 -5.13
CA THR A 15 14.27 1.32 -4.27
C THR A 15 13.25 2.47 -4.29
N LEU A 16 13.18 3.25 -3.21
CA LEU A 16 12.27 4.41 -3.12
C LEU A 16 12.48 5.43 -4.27
N ASP A 17 13.67 5.43 -4.88
CA ASP A 17 14.03 6.29 -6.01
C ASP A 17 13.36 5.88 -7.33
N THR A 18 12.92 4.62 -7.48
CA THR A 18 12.19 4.17 -8.68
C THR A 18 10.68 4.29 -8.56
N GLN A 19 10.16 4.60 -7.36
CA GLN A 19 8.73 4.75 -7.11
C GLN A 19 8.29 6.18 -7.37
N THR A 20 7.33 6.33 -8.29
CA THR A 20 6.64 7.60 -8.49
C THR A 20 5.87 7.99 -7.23
N GLU A 21 5.56 9.28 -7.05
CA GLU A 21 4.70 9.72 -5.95
C GLU A 21 3.34 9.01 -5.97
N LEU A 22 2.84 8.67 -7.16
CA LEU A 22 1.62 7.88 -7.34
C LEU A 22 1.77 6.44 -6.83
N ASP A 23 2.90 5.78 -7.06
CA ASP A 23 3.15 4.42 -6.55
C ASP A 23 3.23 4.41 -5.02
N ARG A 24 3.90 5.42 -4.44
CA ARG A 24 3.98 5.58 -2.98
C ARG A 24 2.61 5.84 -2.39
N LEU A 25 1.80 6.68 -3.03
CA LEU A 25 0.44 6.96 -2.59
C LEU A 25 -0.46 5.73 -2.69
N ALA A 26 -0.32 4.93 -3.75
CA ALA A 26 -1.04 3.66 -3.89
C ALA A 26 -0.69 2.67 -2.77
N MET A 27 0.59 2.58 -2.38
CA MET A 27 1.01 1.78 -1.24
C MET A 27 0.38 2.26 0.08
N VAL A 28 0.39 3.57 0.32
CA VAL A 28 -0.21 4.16 1.53
C VAL A 28 -1.71 3.86 1.59
N MET A 29 -2.42 4.00 0.48
CA MET A 29 -3.85 3.66 0.40
C MET A 29 -4.10 2.18 0.71
N MET A 30 -3.31 1.25 0.14
CA MET A 30 -3.43 -0.18 0.46
C MET A 30 -3.19 -0.49 1.94
N GLN A 31 -2.20 0.17 2.54
CA GLN A 31 -1.89 0.00 3.97
C GLN A 31 -3.01 0.53 4.85
N LEU A 32 -3.62 1.66 4.49
CA LEU A 32 -4.78 2.21 5.20
C LEU A 32 -6.01 1.30 5.06
N ASP A 33 -6.28 0.76 3.88
CA ASP A 33 -7.37 -0.21 3.66
C ASP A 33 -7.17 -1.47 4.51
N MET A 34 -5.95 -1.98 4.59
CA MET A 34 -5.62 -3.13 5.45
C MET A 34 -5.77 -2.80 6.94
N ALA A 35 -5.30 -1.62 7.37
CA ALA A 35 -5.48 -1.15 8.74
C ALA A 35 -6.96 -0.99 9.10
N LEU A 36 -7.79 -0.51 8.15
CA LEU A 36 -9.22 -0.34 8.34
C LEU A 36 -9.92 -1.70 8.50
N ALA A 37 -9.56 -2.68 7.67
CA ALA A 37 -10.07 -4.05 7.80
C ALA A 37 -9.74 -4.65 9.18
N LEU A 38 -8.50 -4.48 9.65
CA LEU A 38 -8.06 -4.93 10.97
C LEU A 38 -8.78 -4.19 12.11
N ALA A 39 -8.99 -2.88 11.97
CA ALA A 39 -9.70 -2.08 12.95
C ALA A 39 -11.16 -2.53 13.08
N ARG A 40 -11.83 -2.82 11.95
CA ARG A 40 -13.19 -3.36 11.91
C ARG A 40 -13.28 -4.74 12.54
N GLU A 41 -12.35 -5.64 12.21
CA GLU A 41 -12.29 -6.98 12.81
C GLU A 41 -12.15 -6.92 14.34
N LYS A 42 -11.31 -6.00 14.84
CA LYS A 42 -11.07 -5.79 16.27
C LYS A 42 -12.09 -4.86 16.95
N ARG A 43 -13.11 -4.38 16.22
CA ARG A 43 -14.12 -3.42 16.69
C ARG A 43 -13.52 -2.15 17.31
N MET A 44 -12.42 -1.66 16.74
CA MET A 44 -11.75 -0.42 17.16
C MET A 44 -12.43 0.79 16.50
N VAL A 45 -13.66 1.09 16.92
CA VAL A 45 -14.55 2.10 16.30
C VAL A 45 -13.90 3.49 16.22
N HIS A 46 -13.14 3.90 17.24
CA HIS A 46 -12.45 5.19 17.23
C HIS A 46 -11.34 5.26 16.16
N VAL A 47 -10.70 4.13 15.85
CA VAL A 47 -9.63 4.06 14.85
C VAL A 47 -10.22 3.97 13.44
N GLU A 48 -11.38 3.36 13.28
CA GLU A 48 -12.10 3.26 12.01
C GLU A 48 -12.35 4.65 11.40
N ALA A 49 -12.94 5.57 12.16
CA ALA A 49 -13.23 6.92 11.68
C ALA A 49 -11.97 7.69 11.26
N HIS A 50 -10.86 7.53 12.00
CA HIS A 50 -9.58 8.15 11.63
C HIS A 50 -8.99 7.56 10.36
N LEU A 51 -9.10 6.24 10.17
CA LEU A 51 -8.60 5.55 8.97
C LEU A 51 -9.45 5.86 7.74
N GLU A 52 -10.77 5.99 7.88
CA GLU A 52 -11.66 6.42 6.81
C GLU A 52 -11.35 7.84 6.36
N SER A 53 -11.16 8.78 7.29
CA SER A 53 -10.76 10.16 6.98
C SER A 53 -9.39 10.21 6.29
N ALA A 54 -8.41 9.42 6.75
CA ALA A 54 -7.10 9.34 6.11
C ALA A 54 -7.17 8.76 4.68
N LEU A 55 -8.06 7.80 4.43
CA LEU A 55 -8.31 7.26 3.09
C LEU A 55 -8.94 8.29 2.15
N GLU A 56 -9.87 9.11 2.64
CA GLU A 56 -10.45 10.20 1.85
C GLU A 56 -9.41 11.25 1.48
N GLU A 57 -8.53 11.62 2.42
CA GLU A 57 -7.43 12.54 2.15
C GLU A 57 -6.46 11.96 1.11
N ALA A 58 -6.06 10.69 1.26
CA ALA A 58 -5.19 10.03 0.29
C ALA A 58 -5.84 9.97 -1.12
N ARG A 59 -7.16 9.76 -1.21
CA ARG A 59 -7.90 9.82 -2.49
C ARG A 59 -7.89 11.22 -3.08
N SER A 60 -8.06 12.26 -2.26
CA SER A 60 -8.00 13.66 -2.69
C SER A 60 -6.63 14.02 -3.25
N VAL A 61 -5.56 13.65 -2.54
CA VAL A 61 -4.17 13.84 -3.01
C VAL A 61 -3.95 13.10 -4.33
N ARG A 62 -4.43 11.86 -4.46
CA ARG A 62 -4.30 11.08 -5.70
C ARG A 62 -4.99 11.78 -6.86
N GLN A 63 -6.18 12.33 -6.63
CA GLN A 63 -6.91 13.06 -7.65
C GLN A 63 -6.20 14.36 -8.04
N SER A 64 -5.57 15.05 -7.09
CA SER A 64 -4.75 16.23 -7.37
C SER A 64 -3.48 15.92 -8.16
N LEU A 65 -2.91 14.72 -8.03
CA LEU A 65 -1.73 14.30 -8.79
C LEU A 65 -2.07 13.80 -10.20
N LEU A 66 -3.33 13.45 -10.45
CA LEU A 66 -3.82 12.96 -11.75
C LEU A 66 -4.40 14.07 -12.64
N ASN A 67 -4.68 15.26 -12.10
CA ASN A 67 -5.22 16.43 -12.79
C ASN A 67 -4.12 17.47 -13.02
#